data_AF-A0A8T4HZP8-F1
#
_entry.id   AF-A0A8T4HZP8-F1
#
_cell.length_a   1.000
_cell.length_b   1.000
_cell.length_c   1.000
_cell.angle_alpha   90.00
_cell.angle_beta   90.00
_cell.angle_gamma   90.00
#
_symmetry.space_group_name_H-M   'P 1'
#
loop_
_entity.id
_entity.type
_entity.pdbx_description
1 polymer ?
#
loop_
_entity_poly.entity_id
_entity_poly.type
_entity_poly.pdbx_seq_one_letter_code
_entity_poly.pdbx_strand_id
1 'polypeptide(L)'
;FTAHDPQTYTKIIDLYARIMATQLGLPPHYLGYTTDNPASAEKTESSLRWATKDVWPREREQATPAQLEPLDVRLEQAAKKA
;
A
#
# COMPACT_ATOMS: atom_id res chain seq x y z
N PHE A 1 38.90 -23.12 -12.37
CA PHE A 1 38.14 -23.10 -11.11
C PHE A 1 36.72 -22.68 -11.43
N THR A 2 35.74 -23.54 -11.17
CA THR A 2 34.31 -23.21 -11.34
C THR A 2 33.96 -22.16 -10.29
N ALA A 3 33.63 -20.94 -10.73
CA ALA A 3 33.29 -19.86 -9.82
C ALA A 3 32.06 -20.28 -9.01
N HIS A 4 32.18 -20.26 -7.69
CA HIS A 4 31.08 -20.57 -6.80
C HIS A 4 30.02 -19.48 -6.95
N ASP A 5 28.81 -19.84 -7.37
CA ASP A 5 27.70 -18.89 -7.51
C ASP A 5 26.94 -18.77 -6.18
N PRO A 6 27.11 -17.66 -5.43
CA PRO A 6 26.43 -17.44 -4.15
C PRO A 6 24.91 -17.29 -4.30
N GLN A 7 24.39 -17.08 -5.52
CA GLN A 7 22.95 -16.97 -5.78
C GLN A 7 22.20 -18.28 -5.53
N THR A 8 22.89 -19.42 -5.43
CA THR A 8 22.25 -20.68 -5.07
C THR A 8 21.77 -20.66 -3.62
N TYR A 9 22.52 -20.06 -2.71
CA TYR A 9 22.16 -20.02 -1.29
C TYR A 9 21.03 -19.03 -1.01
N THR A 10 21.00 -17.89 -1.69
CA THR A 10 19.93 -16.90 -1.54
C THR A 10 18.58 -17.49 -1.93
N LYS A 11 18.51 -18.21 -3.05
CA LYS A 11 17.29 -18.91 -3.50
C LYS A 11 16.79 -19.96 -2.52
N ILE A 12 17.71 -20.68 -1.86
CA ILE A 12 17.35 -21.68 -0.85
C ILE A 12 16.76 -20.99 0.39
N ILE A 13 17.35 -19.88 0.83
CA ILE A 13 16.84 -19.10 1.97
C ILE A 13 15.44 -18.56 1.67
N ASP A 14 15.20 -18.02 0.47
CA ASP A 14 13.89 -17.53 0.05
C ASP A 14 12.83 -18.64 0.02
N LEU A 15 13.21 -19.84 -0.43
CA LEU A 15 12.33 -21.01 -0.45
C LEU A 15 11.90 -21.42 0.97
N TYR A 16 12.86 -21.49 1.89
CA TYR A 16 12.57 -21.80 3.29
C TYR A 16 11.69 -20.72 3.92
N ALA A 17 12.00 -19.45 3.69
CA ALA A 17 11.19 -18.33 4.21
C ALA A 17 9.73 -18.41 3.72
N ARG A 18 9.50 -18.77 2.45
CA ARG A 18 8.15 -18.98 1.91
C ARG A 18 7.41 -20.14 2.57
N ILE A 19 8.08 -21.28 2.76
CA ILE A 19 7.46 -22.44 3.42
C ILE A 19 7.09 -22.09 4.86
N MET A 20 7.99 -21.46 5.61
CA MET A 20 7.75 -21.06 7.00
C MET A 20 6.63 -20.03 7.10
N ALA A 21 6.53 -19.06 6.18
CA ALA A 21 5.42 -18.12 6.14
C ALA A 21 4.07 -18.85 5.99
N THR A 22 3.99 -19.86 5.11
CA THR A 22 2.76 -20.65 4.94
C THR A 22 2.41 -21.50 6.16
N GLN A 23 3.42 -22.11 6.80
CA GLN A 23 3.20 -22.98 7.98
C GLN A 23 2.78 -22.18 9.21
N LEU A 24 3.33 -20.98 9.39
CA LEU A 24 3.05 -20.10 10.53
C LEU A 24 1.87 -19.16 10.28
N GLY A 25 1.31 -19.15 9.07
CA GLY A 25 0.27 -18.20 8.66
C GLY A 25 0.75 -16.74 8.69
N LEU A 26 2.06 -16.51 8.61
CA LEU A 26 2.64 -15.18 8.66
C LEU A 26 2.50 -14.49 7.31
N PRO A 27 2.20 -13.18 7.29
CA PRO A 27 2.21 -12.42 6.05
C PRO A 27 3.60 -12.49 5.37
N PRO A 28 3.65 -12.60 4.03
CA PRO A 28 4.89 -12.86 3.27
C PRO A 28 6.09 -11.95 3.60
N HIS A 29 5.88 -10.70 3.99
CA HIS A 29 6.93 -9.72 4.27
C HIS A 29 7.61 -9.89 5.63
N TYR A 30 7.04 -10.66 6.57
CA TYR A 30 7.62 -10.84 7.91
C TYR A 30 8.97 -11.57 7.88
N LEU A 31 9.21 -12.39 6.86
CA LEU A 31 10.44 -13.16 6.69
C LEU A 31 11.35 -12.60 5.61
N GLY A 32 11.07 -11.38 5.11
CA GLY A 32 11.95 -10.63 4.21
C GLY A 32 12.12 -11.20 2.79
N TYR A 33 11.47 -12.32 2.45
CA TYR A 33 11.53 -12.91 1.10
C TYR A 33 10.62 -12.21 0.08
N THR A 34 9.77 -11.29 0.54
CA THR A 34 9.12 -10.30 -0.30
C THR A 34 9.31 -8.91 0.27
N THR A 35 9.46 -7.95 -0.65
CA THR A 35 9.61 -6.53 -0.37
C THR A 35 8.27 -5.80 -0.20
N ASP A 36 7.14 -6.49 -0.36
CA ASP A 36 5.81 -5.91 -0.12
C ASP A 36 5.56 -5.77 1.40
N ASN A 37 6.22 -4.77 1.98
CA ASN A 37 5.89 -4.24 3.30
C ASN A 37 4.39 -3.90 3.31
N PRO A 38 3.59 -4.38 4.28
CA PRO A 38 2.19 -4.00 4.38
C PRO A 38 2.21 -2.48 4.49
N ALA A 39 1.24 -1.81 3.85
CA ALA A 39 1.21 -0.36 3.89
C ALA A 39 1.30 0.08 5.36
N SER A 40 2.38 0.79 5.72
CA SER A 40 2.54 1.30 7.08
C SER A 40 1.30 2.10 7.46
N ALA A 41 0.98 2.22 8.75
CA ALA A 41 -0.21 2.96 9.18
C ALA A 41 -0.25 4.37 8.55
N GLU A 42 0.90 5.05 8.50
CA GLU A 42 1.08 6.34 7.83
C GLU A 42 0.89 6.28 6.29
N LYS A 43 1.38 5.23 5.63
CA LYS A 43 1.19 5.04 4.19
C LYS A 43 -0.29 4.77 3.85
N THR A 44 -0.99 4.06 4.73
CA THR A 44 -2.43 3.82 4.61
C THR A 44 -3.21 5.11 4.83
N GLU A 45 -2.89 5.88 5.87
CA GLU A 45 -3.55 7.17 6.15
C GLU A 45 -3.31 8.18 5.03
N SER A 46 -2.08 8.33 4.56
CA SER A 46 -1.75 9.23 3.45
C SER A 46 -2.45 8.83 2.15
N SER A 47 -2.52 7.53 1.86
CA SER A 47 -3.26 7.01 0.71
C SER A 47 -4.77 7.27 0.84
N LEU A 48 -5.35 7.08 2.03
CA LEU A 48 -6.74 7.39 2.32
C LEU A 48 -7.03 8.89 2.16
N ARG A 49 -6.18 9.76 2.72
CA ARG A 49 -6.27 11.22 2.58
C ARG A 49 -6.18 11.66 1.12
N TRP A 50 -5.31 11.03 0.33
CA TRP A 50 -5.22 11.29 -1.09
C TRP A 50 -6.49 10.88 -1.84
N ALA A 51 -6.96 9.66 -1.62
CA ALA A 51 -8.15 9.12 -2.30
C ALA A 51 -9.41 9.94 -1.98
N THR A 52 -9.53 10.42 -0.75
CA THR A 52 -10.70 11.17 -0.29
C THR A 52 -10.52 12.69 -0.35
N LYS A 53 -9.44 13.21 -0.93
CA LYS A 53 -9.06 14.64 -0.91
C LYS A 53 -10.14 15.64 -1.36
N ASP A 54 -11.08 15.21 -2.18
CA ASP A 54 -12.18 16.03 -2.71
C ASP A 54 -13.32 16.19 -1.69
N VAL A 55 -13.43 15.29 -0.72
CA VAL A 55 -14.49 15.26 0.30
C VAL A 55 -14.15 16.13 1.52
N TRP A 56 -12.87 16.38 1.78
CA TRP A 56 -12.42 17.00 3.03
C TRP A 56 -12.72 18.51 3.06
N PRO A 57 -13.11 19.07 4.22
CA PRO A 57 -13.33 20.50 4.36
C PRO A 57 -12.04 21.27 4.04
N ARG A 58 -12.15 22.32 3.22
CA ARG A 58 -11.07 23.27 2.92
C ARG A 58 -11.61 24.69 3.05
N GLU A 59 -10.72 25.63 3.37
CA GLU A 59 -11.04 27.05 3.30
C GLU A 59 -11.42 27.44 1.88
N ARG A 60 -12.43 28.32 1.73
CA ARG A 60 -12.99 28.68 0.41
C ARG A 60 -11.95 29.28 -0.53
N GLU A 61 -10.96 29.98 0.01
CA GLU A 61 -9.88 30.61 -0.75
C GLU A 61 -8.88 29.60 -1.34
N GLN A 62 -8.85 28.38 -0.80
CA GLN A 62 -7.91 27.31 -1.18
C GLN A 62 -8.62 26.11 -1.83
N ALA A 63 -9.95 26.15 -1.94
CA ALA A 63 -10.76 25.06 -2.46
C ALA A 63 -10.88 25.14 -3.99
N THR A 64 -10.74 24.01 -4.67
CA THR A 64 -11.05 23.91 -6.10
C THR A 64 -12.57 24.01 -6.33
N PRO A 65 -13.05 24.36 -7.53
CA PRO A 65 -14.49 24.45 -7.82
C PRO A 65 -15.28 23.18 -7.46
N ALA A 66 -14.71 22.00 -7.72
CA ALA A 66 -15.33 20.71 -7.38
C ALA A 66 -15.43 20.45 -5.86
N GLN A 67 -14.58 21.10 -5.05
CA GLN A 67 -14.58 20.99 -3.59
C GLN A 67 -15.55 21.97 -2.92
N LEU A 68 -16.00 23.00 -3.64
CA LEU A 68 -17.02 23.96 -3.17
C LEU A 68 -18.45 23.41 -3.30
N GLU A 69 -18.63 22.33 -4.06
CA GLU A 69 -19.91 21.66 -4.23
C GLU A 69 -20.47 21.12 -2.89
N PRO A 70 -21.81 21.01 -2.76
CA PRO A 70 -22.44 20.38 -1.60
C PRO A 70 -21.86 18.98 -1.33
N LEU A 71 -21.78 18.59 -0.06
CA LEU A 71 -21.16 17.32 0.36
C LEU A 71 -21.74 16.11 -0.37
N ASP A 72 -23.06 16.08 -0.57
CA ASP A 72 -23.76 14.99 -1.24
C ASP A 72 -23.26 14.80 -2.69
N VAL A 73 -23.04 15.90 -3.41
CA VAL A 73 -22.50 15.89 -4.77
C VAL A 73 -21.06 15.37 -4.75
N ARG A 74 -20.25 15.78 -3.79
CA ARG A 74 -18.84 15.32 -3.66
C ARG A 74 -18.74 13.83 -3.33
N LEU A 75 -19.65 13.31 -2.50
CA LEU A 75 -19.74 11.87 -2.20
C LEU A 75 -20.15 11.05 -3.42
N GLU A 76 -21.13 11.52 -4.21
CA GLU A 76 -21.54 10.84 -5.44
C GLU A 76 -20.40 10.78 -6.48
N GLN A 77 -19.65 11.86 -6.63
CA GLN A 77 -18.50 11.91 -7.55
C GLN A 77 -17.33 11.05 -7.06
N ALA A 78 -17.10 10.96 -5.74
CA ALA A 78 -16.12 10.05 -5.17
C ALA A 78 -16.49 8.58 -5.41
N ALA A 79 -17.78 8.23 -5.25
CA ALA A 79 -18.27 6.89 -5.53
C ALA A 79 -18.10 6.46 -6.99
N LYS A 80 -18.20 7.39 -7.95
CA LYS A 80 -17.95 7.12 -9.38
C LYS A 80 -16.48 6.85 -9.73
N LYS A 81 -15.53 7.23 -8.87
CA LYS A 81 -14.08 7.06 -9.10
C LYS A 81 -13.52 5.76 -8.51
N ALA A 82 -14.27 5.08 -7.63
CA ALA A 82 -13.89 3.82 -6.99
C ALA A 82 -14.25 2.63 -7.89
#